data_AF-A0A077ZKU4-F1
#
_entry.id   AF-A0A077ZKU4-F1
#
_cell.length_a   1.000
_cell.length_b   1.000
_cell.length_c   1.000
_cell.angle_alpha   90.00
_cell.angle_beta   90.00
_cell.angle_gamma   90.00
#
_symmetry.space_group_name_H-M   'P 1'
#
loop_
_entity.id
_entity.type
_entity.pdbx_description
1 polymer ?
#
loop_
_entity_poly.entity_id
_entity_poly.type
_entity_poly.pdbx_seq_one_letter_code
_entity_poly.pdbx_strand_id
1 'polypeptide(L)'
;MELRVKVVDSRLSDLVNEILASDNISDQDKLDLREAKQNSLCTVRTLRLLKNYYGDRICLHQWLCSGELILPSPPKRERNPELLARLEKLRNEQANKEYMQMTRNVDAGCLSSNGTFSLSSFAREYAAMNRQLVMLFNTVLTVVCTFFVVYFGLEYVADIAKNNAFRLLFSTIAATVVFMCDLYFIAKTLQS
;
A
#
# COMPACT_ATOMS: atom_id res chain seq x y z
N MET A 1 17.67 -21.53 -2.80
CA MET A 1 17.53 -20.47 -3.83
C MET A 1 18.84 -20.42 -4.59
N GLU A 2 18.91 -21.09 -5.73
CA GLU A 2 20.16 -21.21 -6.50
C GLU A 2 20.19 -20.13 -7.57
N LEU A 3 21.22 -19.30 -7.53
CA LEU A 3 21.50 -18.31 -8.57
C LEU A 3 22.04 -19.04 -9.80
N ARG A 4 21.43 -18.77 -10.96
CA ARG A 4 21.83 -19.31 -12.25
C ARG A 4 22.42 -18.17 -13.08
N VAL A 5 23.58 -18.40 -13.68
CA VAL A 5 24.31 -17.45 -14.51
C VAL A 5 24.37 -18.02 -15.91
N LYS A 6 23.92 -17.25 -16.90
CA LYS A 6 24.09 -17.61 -18.30
C LYS A 6 25.45 -17.11 -18.75
N VAL A 7 26.33 -18.03 -19.17
CA VAL A 7 27.68 -17.71 -19.63
C VAL A 7 27.71 -17.71 -21.15
N VAL A 8 28.13 -16.61 -21.76
CA VAL A 8 28.13 -16.43 -23.23
C VAL A 8 29.43 -16.95 -23.89
N ASP A 9 30.45 -17.29 -23.11
CA ASP A 9 31.75 -17.73 -23.61
C ASP A 9 31.72 -19.12 -24.27
N SER A 10 32.24 -19.22 -25.50
CA SER A 10 32.37 -20.48 -26.26
C SER A 10 33.26 -21.52 -25.57
N ARG A 11 34.19 -21.07 -24.71
CA ARG A 11 35.11 -21.95 -23.96
C ARG A 11 34.39 -22.83 -22.93
N LEU A 12 33.18 -22.47 -22.53
CA LEU A 12 32.44 -23.22 -21.52
C LEU A 12 32.21 -24.67 -21.96
N SER A 13 31.82 -24.90 -23.21
CA SER A 13 31.53 -26.26 -23.69
C SER A 13 32.75 -27.16 -23.65
N ASP A 14 33.93 -26.61 -23.96
CA ASP A 14 35.19 -27.34 -24.02
C ASP A 14 35.66 -27.70 -22.62
N LEU A 15 35.62 -26.73 -21.69
CA LEU A 15 35.98 -26.92 -20.29
C LEU A 15 35.05 -27.93 -19.60
N VAL A 16 33.75 -27.88 -19.91
CA VAL A 16 32.79 -28.85 -19.38
C VAL A 16 33.07 -30.26 -19.91
N ASN A 17 33.46 -30.42 -21.18
CA ASN A 17 33.77 -31.74 -21.75
C ASN A 17 35.04 -32.35 -21.12
N GLU A 18 36.07 -31.55 -20.92
CA GLU A 18 37.32 -31.99 -20.29
C GLU A 18 37.09 -32.38 -18.82
N ILE A 19 36.26 -31.63 -18.08
CA ILE A 19 35.84 -32.01 -16.73
C ILE A 19 34.98 -33.28 -16.74
N LEU A 20 34.05 -33.43 -17.69
CA LEU A 20 33.20 -34.64 -17.79
C LEU A 20 34.02 -35.89 -18.12
N ALA A 21 35.14 -35.75 -18.83
CA ALA A 21 36.09 -36.82 -19.07
C ALA A 21 36.92 -37.19 -17.82
N SER A 22 37.00 -36.29 -16.83
CA SER A 22 37.63 -36.55 -15.54
C SER A 22 36.63 -37.20 -14.59
N ASP A 23 36.87 -38.46 -14.20
CA ASP A 23 35.88 -39.26 -13.45
C ASP A 23 35.81 -38.94 -11.93
N ASN A 24 36.43 -37.84 -11.48
CA ASN A 24 36.57 -37.49 -10.06
C ASN A 24 35.39 -36.66 -9.49
N ILE A 25 34.20 -36.76 -10.08
CA ILE A 25 33.10 -35.83 -9.81
C ILE A 25 31.83 -36.58 -9.42
N SER A 26 31.15 -36.07 -8.38
CA SER A 26 29.89 -36.60 -7.87
C SER A 26 28.83 -36.68 -8.98
N ASP A 27 28.01 -37.73 -8.98
CA ASP A 27 26.99 -37.95 -10.01
C ASP A 27 26.02 -36.75 -10.17
N GLN A 28 25.75 -36.04 -9.07
CA GLN A 28 24.93 -34.84 -9.07
C GLN A 28 25.59 -33.67 -9.81
N ASP A 29 26.90 -33.48 -9.64
CA ASP A 29 27.66 -32.44 -10.32
C ASP A 29 27.80 -32.76 -11.82
N LYS A 30 27.90 -34.05 -12.20
CA LYS A 30 27.90 -34.49 -13.61
C LYS A 30 26.61 -34.10 -14.31
N LEU A 31 25.46 -34.18 -13.63
CA LEU A 31 24.17 -33.77 -14.19
C LEU A 31 24.09 -32.25 -14.37
N ASP A 32 24.44 -31.48 -13.35
CA ASP A 32 24.45 -30.00 -13.41
C ASP A 32 25.39 -29.48 -14.51
N LEU A 33 26.52 -30.14 -14.75
CA LEU A 33 27.46 -29.82 -15.83
C LEU A 33 26.87 -30.10 -17.22
N ARG A 34 26.13 -31.21 -17.38
CA ARG A 34 25.44 -31.52 -18.64
C ARG A 34 24.35 -30.49 -18.96
N GLU A 35 23.59 -30.07 -17.95
CA GLU A 35 22.61 -28.98 -18.09
C GLU A 35 23.27 -27.65 -18.45
N ALA A 36 24.39 -27.34 -17.80
CA ALA A 36 25.17 -26.13 -18.07
C ALA A 36 25.69 -26.07 -19.50
N LYS A 37 26.12 -27.21 -20.07
CA LYS A 37 26.56 -27.30 -21.47
C LYS A 37 25.41 -27.04 -22.45
N GLN A 38 24.23 -27.60 -22.19
CA GLN A 38 23.12 -27.52 -23.13
C GLN A 38 22.46 -26.13 -23.15
N ASN A 39 22.28 -25.52 -21.97
CA ASN A 39 21.54 -24.27 -21.83
C ASN A 39 22.45 -23.05 -21.64
N SER A 40 23.78 -23.21 -21.65
CA SER A 40 24.75 -22.18 -21.22
C SER A 40 24.50 -21.65 -19.80
N LEU A 41 23.73 -22.38 -18.99
CA LEU A 41 23.20 -21.95 -17.70
C LEU A 41 23.97 -22.62 -16.56
N CYS A 42 24.92 -21.92 -15.98
CA CYS A 42 25.70 -22.42 -14.85
C CYS A 42 25.08 -22.05 -13.51
N THR A 43 25.06 -22.99 -12.57
CA THR A 43 24.83 -22.69 -11.15
C THR A 43 26.12 -22.14 -10.53
N VAL A 44 26.02 -21.36 -9.46
CA VAL A 44 27.22 -20.93 -8.69
C VAL A 44 28.07 -22.12 -8.23
N ARG A 45 27.46 -23.29 -7.99
CA ARG A 45 28.17 -24.54 -7.67
C ARG A 45 29.04 -25.01 -8.84
N THR A 46 28.51 -25.08 -10.06
CA THR A 46 29.27 -25.51 -11.24
C THR A 46 30.39 -24.55 -11.58
N LEU A 47 30.16 -23.23 -11.45
CA LEU A 47 31.21 -22.21 -11.60
C LEU A 47 32.35 -22.38 -10.59
N ARG A 48 32.02 -22.72 -9.34
CA ARG A 48 33.03 -22.98 -8.29
C ARG A 48 33.84 -24.23 -8.60
N LEU A 49 33.20 -25.30 -9.09
CA LEU A 49 33.90 -26.53 -9.49
C LEU A 49 34.85 -26.28 -10.65
N LEU A 50 34.39 -25.56 -11.69
CA LEU A 50 35.23 -25.14 -12.82
C LEU A 50 36.44 -24.34 -12.35
N LYS A 51 36.25 -23.38 -11.45
CA LYS A 51 37.36 -22.61 -10.87
C LYS A 51 38.34 -23.49 -10.08
N ASN A 52 37.86 -24.47 -9.31
CA ASN A 52 38.73 -25.35 -8.54
C ASN A 52 39.57 -26.27 -9.44
N TYR A 53 39.01 -26.77 -10.55
CA TYR A 53 39.73 -27.65 -11.48
C TYR A 53 40.75 -26.90 -12.35
N TYR A 54 40.36 -25.75 -12.90
CA TYR A 54 41.21 -24.99 -13.82
C TYR A 54 42.08 -23.92 -13.15
N GLY A 55 41.86 -23.65 -11.87
CA GLY A 55 42.57 -22.63 -11.11
C GLY A 55 42.44 -21.25 -11.76
N ASP A 56 43.58 -20.62 -11.99
CA ASP A 56 43.67 -19.23 -12.48
C ASP A 56 43.51 -19.11 -14.01
N ARG A 57 43.30 -20.22 -14.74
CA ARG A 57 43.00 -20.16 -16.18
C ARG A 57 41.63 -19.54 -16.49
N ILE A 58 40.75 -19.44 -15.49
CA ILE A 58 39.39 -18.90 -15.63
C ILE A 58 39.21 -17.70 -14.70
N CYS A 59 39.14 -16.50 -15.28
CA CYS A 59 38.74 -15.31 -14.53
C CYS A 59 37.22 -15.27 -14.36
N LEU A 60 36.72 -15.77 -13.23
CA LEU A 60 35.27 -15.81 -12.93
C LEU A 60 34.58 -14.45 -13.09
N HIS A 61 35.28 -13.36 -12.76
CA HIS A 61 34.76 -12.00 -12.94
C HIS A 61 34.40 -11.72 -14.40
N GLN A 62 35.22 -12.14 -15.36
CA GLN A 62 34.97 -11.90 -16.78
C GLN A 62 33.72 -12.66 -17.25
N TRP A 63 33.51 -13.89 -16.79
CA TRP A 63 32.31 -14.67 -17.09
C TRP A 63 31.06 -14.08 -16.45
N LEU A 64 31.18 -13.52 -15.24
CA LEU A 64 30.06 -12.88 -14.55
C LEU A 64 29.70 -11.52 -15.17
N CYS A 65 30.69 -10.75 -15.62
CA CYS A 65 30.47 -9.47 -16.31
C CYS A 65 29.95 -9.64 -17.74
N SER A 66 30.38 -10.68 -18.44
CA SER A 66 29.93 -10.97 -19.82
C SER A 66 28.65 -11.81 -19.84
N GLY A 67 28.27 -12.38 -18.70
CA GLY A 67 27.10 -13.24 -18.56
C GLY A 67 25.85 -12.49 -18.11
N GLU A 68 24.71 -13.13 -18.30
CA GLU A 68 23.42 -12.64 -17.77
C GLU A 68 23.13 -13.34 -16.45
N LEU A 69 22.93 -12.56 -15.38
CA LEU A 69 22.51 -13.09 -14.09
C LEU A 69 21.00 -13.32 -14.10
N ILE A 70 20.58 -14.58 -13.99
CA ILE A 70 19.17 -14.94 -13.90
C ILE A 70 18.83 -15.08 -12.41
N LEU A 71 18.13 -14.06 -11.90
CA LEU A 71 17.61 -14.12 -10.54
C LEU A 71 16.47 -15.16 -10.48
N PRO A 72 16.48 -16.07 -9.50
CA PRO A 72 15.35 -16.95 -9.29
C PRO A 72 14.13 -16.10 -8.92
N SER A 73 13.05 -16.25 -9.68
CA SER A 73 11.79 -15.60 -9.34
C SER A 73 11.36 -16.07 -7.94
N PRO A 74 10.92 -15.17 -7.04
CA PRO A 74 10.43 -15.57 -5.74
C PRO A 74 9.29 -16.58 -5.89
N PRO A 75 9.14 -17.55 -4.98
CA PRO A 75 8.02 -18.47 -5.00
C PRO A 75 6.73 -17.66 -4.94
N LYS A 76 5.90 -17.78 -5.99
CA LYS A 76 4.58 -17.17 -6.00
C LYS A 76 3.78 -17.83 -4.87
N ARG A 77 3.49 -17.10 -3.80
CA ARG A 77 2.66 -17.62 -2.71
C ARG A 77 1.35 -18.12 -3.32
N GLU A 78 0.98 -19.35 -2.98
CA GLU A 78 -0.33 -19.88 -3.34
C GLU A 78 -1.39 -18.94 -2.77
N ARG A 79 -2.29 -18.46 -3.62
CA ARG A 79 -3.23 -17.40 -3.24
C ARG A 79 -4.27 -18.04 -2.33
N ASN A 80 -4.33 -17.59 -1.08
CA ASN A 80 -5.28 -18.11 -0.10
C ASN A 80 -6.72 -18.07 -0.67
N PRO A 81 -7.47 -19.20 -0.66
CA PRO A 81 -8.82 -19.28 -1.22
C PRO A 81 -9.78 -18.28 -0.57
N GLU A 82 -9.62 -17.98 0.71
CA GLU A 82 -10.44 -16.98 1.41
C GLU A 82 -10.25 -15.57 0.83
N LEU A 83 -9.01 -15.20 0.49
CA LEU A 83 -8.70 -13.91 -0.12
C LEU A 83 -9.18 -13.85 -1.57
N LEU A 84 -9.15 -14.97 -2.30
CA LEU A 84 -9.74 -15.08 -3.63
C LEU A 84 -11.24 -14.81 -3.59
N ALA A 85 -11.97 -15.46 -2.69
CA ALA A 85 -13.41 -15.27 -2.52
C ALA A 85 -13.75 -13.82 -2.15
N ARG A 86 -12.96 -13.20 -1.26
CA ARG A 86 -13.13 -11.77 -0.91
C ARG A 86 -12.88 -10.85 -2.11
N LEU A 87 -11.84 -11.12 -2.89
CA LEU A 87 -11.51 -10.32 -4.06
C LEU A 87 -12.55 -10.49 -5.19
N GLU A 88 -13.10 -11.69 -5.36
CA GLU A 88 -14.21 -11.92 -6.28
C GLU A 88 -15.46 -11.15 -5.85
N LYS A 89 -15.83 -11.19 -4.56
CA LYS A 89 -16.93 -10.39 -4.02
C LYS A 89 -16.74 -8.89 -4.28
N LEU A 90 -15.57 -8.35 -3.94
CA LEU A 90 -15.25 -6.93 -4.17
C LEU A 90 -15.26 -6.56 -5.66
N ARG A 91 -14.75 -7.44 -6.52
CA ARG A 91 -14.79 -7.24 -7.98
C ARG A 91 -16.21 -7.22 -8.50
N ASN A 92 -17.08 -8.09 -7.99
CA ASN A 92 -18.49 -8.14 -8.37
C ASN A 92 -19.24 -6.88 -7.87
N GLU A 93 -18.95 -6.41 -6.66
CA GLU A 93 -19.50 -5.14 -6.14
C GLU A 93 -19.06 -3.94 -6.98
N GLN A 94 -17.80 -3.90 -7.39
CA GLN A 94 -17.25 -2.83 -8.23
C GLN A 94 -17.87 -2.85 -9.64
N ALA A 95 -17.95 -4.03 -10.26
CA ALA A 95 -18.57 -4.19 -11.57
C ALA A 95 -20.06 -3.82 -11.53
N ASN A 96 -20.77 -4.17 -10.46
CA ASN A 96 -22.17 -3.76 -10.27
C ASN A 96 -22.31 -2.24 -10.16
N LYS A 97 -21.44 -1.58 -9.40
CA LYS A 97 -21.42 -0.10 -9.31
C LYS A 97 -21.18 0.55 -10.67
N GLU A 98 -20.22 0.03 -11.43
CA GLU A 98 -19.91 0.51 -12.79
C GLU A 98 -21.08 0.27 -13.76
N TYR A 99 -21.73 -0.90 -13.68
CA TYR A 99 -22.94 -1.21 -14.47
C TYR A 99 -24.10 -0.27 -14.15
N MET A 100 -24.37 -0.02 -12.86
CA MET A 100 -25.39 0.95 -12.42
C MET A 100 -25.06 2.37 -12.88
N GLN A 101 -23.78 2.74 -12.95
CA GLN A 101 -23.35 4.02 -13.48
C GLN A 101 -23.57 4.12 -15.00
N MET A 102 -23.27 3.07 -15.76
CA MET A 102 -23.48 3.00 -17.21
C MET A 102 -24.97 3.01 -17.58
N THR A 103 -25.80 2.32 -16.81
CA THR A 103 -27.25 2.20 -17.08
C THR A 103 -28.07 3.36 -16.50
N ARG A 104 -27.47 4.24 -15.70
CA ARG A 104 -28.15 5.39 -15.08
C ARG A 104 -28.88 6.30 -16.09
N ASN A 105 -28.40 6.38 -17.33
CA ASN A 105 -28.97 7.28 -18.35
C ASN A 105 -29.74 6.56 -19.47
N VAL A 106 -29.74 5.21 -19.49
CA VAL A 106 -30.45 4.44 -20.53
C VAL A 106 -31.91 4.19 -20.15
N ASP A 107 -32.20 4.12 -18.85
CA ASP A 107 -33.56 4.03 -18.33
C ASP A 107 -34.26 5.40 -18.30
N ALA A 108 -34.47 5.98 -19.48
CA ALA A 108 -35.41 7.09 -19.65
C ALA A 108 -36.86 6.67 -19.30
N GLY A 109 -37.15 5.36 -19.30
CA GLY A 109 -38.51 4.80 -19.10
C GLY A 109 -38.98 4.71 -17.65
N CYS A 110 -38.09 4.53 -16.66
CA CYS A 110 -38.47 4.46 -15.24
C CYS A 110 -38.10 5.73 -14.46
N LEU A 111 -37.40 6.69 -15.07
CA LEU A 111 -37.04 7.96 -14.42
C LEU A 111 -38.26 8.88 -14.17
N SER A 112 -39.39 8.64 -14.83
CA SER A 112 -40.61 9.45 -14.63
C SER A 112 -41.49 9.02 -13.44
N SER A 113 -41.18 7.92 -12.75
CA SER A 113 -41.97 7.48 -11.60
C SER A 113 -41.06 6.99 -10.48
N ASN A 114 -41.08 7.73 -9.36
CA ASN A 114 -40.51 7.35 -8.06
C ASN A 114 -38.98 7.49 -7.90
N GLY A 115 -38.54 8.75 -7.72
CA GLY A 115 -37.89 9.15 -6.47
C GLY A 115 -36.53 8.54 -6.06
N THR A 116 -35.82 7.80 -6.90
CA THR A 116 -34.49 7.24 -6.55
C THR A 116 -33.30 8.01 -7.17
N PHE A 117 -33.55 9.14 -7.84
CA PHE A 117 -32.50 10.09 -8.30
C PHE A 117 -31.64 10.67 -7.15
N SER A 118 -32.06 10.40 -5.92
CA SER A 118 -31.40 10.79 -4.69
C SER A 118 -30.26 9.84 -4.28
N LEU A 119 -30.33 8.50 -4.29
CA LEU A 119 -29.36 7.72 -3.45
C LEU A 119 -27.86 7.86 -3.78
N SER A 120 -27.42 8.01 -5.03
CA SER A 120 -25.98 8.06 -5.35
C SER A 120 -25.37 9.47 -5.26
N SER A 121 -26.15 10.49 -5.63
CA SER A 121 -25.86 11.87 -5.25
C SER A 121 -25.92 12.00 -3.75
N PHE A 122 -26.93 11.41 -3.09
CA PHE A 122 -27.09 11.40 -1.65
C PHE A 122 -26.00 10.62 -0.96
N ALA A 123 -25.49 9.49 -1.44
CA ALA A 123 -24.39 8.80 -0.74
C ALA A 123 -23.12 9.66 -0.75
N ARG A 124 -22.86 10.35 -1.87
CA ARG A 124 -21.76 11.31 -1.99
C ARG A 124 -22.03 12.59 -1.19
N GLU A 125 -23.27 13.05 -1.16
CA GLU A 125 -23.75 14.20 -0.39
C GLU A 125 -23.72 13.87 1.10
N TYR A 126 -24.19 12.71 1.56
CA TYR A 126 -24.04 12.13 2.89
C TYR A 126 -22.57 12.00 3.26
N ALA A 127 -21.67 11.56 2.36
CA ALA A 127 -20.25 11.54 2.66
C ALA A 127 -19.68 12.95 2.87
N ALA A 128 -20.08 13.93 2.05
CA ALA A 128 -19.71 15.33 2.22
C ALA A 128 -20.35 15.97 3.46
N MET A 129 -21.62 15.68 3.71
CA MET A 129 -22.42 16.08 4.87
C MET A 129 -21.84 15.46 6.14
N ASN A 130 -21.36 14.22 6.11
CA ASN A 130 -20.70 13.60 7.25
C ASN A 130 -19.48 14.41 7.66
N ARG A 131 -18.66 14.88 6.70
CA ARG A 131 -17.53 15.77 7.02
C ARG A 131 -18.00 17.10 7.61
N GLN A 132 -19.05 17.71 7.06
CA GLN A 132 -19.60 18.97 7.58
C GLN A 132 -20.21 18.79 8.98
N LEU A 133 -20.97 17.73 9.21
CA LEU A 133 -21.56 17.39 10.50
C LEU A 133 -20.47 17.12 11.55
N VAL A 134 -19.41 16.40 11.19
CA VAL A 134 -18.25 16.19 12.07
C VAL A 134 -17.59 17.52 12.43
N MET A 135 -17.49 18.47 11.49
CA MET A 135 -16.95 19.80 11.75
C MET A 135 -17.84 20.59 12.73
N LEU A 136 -19.16 20.62 12.52
CA LEU A 136 -20.10 21.29 13.42
C LEU A 136 -20.08 20.68 14.83
N PHE A 137 -20.02 19.35 14.92
CA PHE A 137 -19.90 18.65 16.19
C PHE A 137 -18.61 19.04 16.91
N ASN A 138 -17.48 19.09 16.19
CA ASN A 138 -16.21 19.53 16.75
C ASN A 138 -16.25 20.98 17.25
N THR A 139 -16.95 21.88 16.56
CA THR A 139 -17.15 23.27 17.01
C THR A 139 -17.96 23.33 18.31
N VAL A 140 -19.07 22.61 18.40
CA VAL A 140 -19.86 22.55 19.64
C VAL A 140 -19.02 22.00 20.79
N LEU A 141 -18.28 20.92 20.53
CA LEU A 141 -17.39 20.32 21.52
C LEU A 141 -16.31 21.33 21.97
N THR A 142 -15.70 22.06 21.03
CA THR A 142 -14.66 23.07 21.32
C THR A 142 -15.21 24.18 22.20
N VAL A 143 -16.39 24.73 21.89
CA VAL A 143 -17.04 25.79 22.68
C VAL A 143 -17.36 25.31 24.11
N VAL A 144 -17.87 24.09 24.24
CA VAL A 144 -18.16 23.47 25.54
C VAL A 144 -16.87 23.25 26.33
N CYS A 145 -15.83 22.71 25.70
CA CYS A 145 -14.52 22.55 26.32
C CYS A 145 -13.92 23.89 26.76
N THR A 146 -13.97 24.94 25.94
CA THR A 146 -13.50 26.28 26.31
C THR A 146 -14.25 26.82 27.52
N PHE A 147 -15.58 26.67 27.54
CA PHE A 147 -16.39 27.08 28.69
C PHE A 147 -15.95 26.36 29.97
N PHE A 148 -15.78 25.04 29.93
CA PHE A 148 -15.34 24.27 31.10
C PHE A 148 -13.91 24.59 31.52
N VAL A 149 -12.97 24.73 30.58
CA VAL A 149 -11.56 25.05 30.86
C VAL A 149 -11.44 26.43 31.50
N VAL A 150 -12.17 27.45 31.00
CA VAL A 150 -12.14 28.78 31.60
C VAL A 150 -12.88 28.79 32.94
N TYR A 151 -14.00 28.08 33.05
CA TYR A 151 -14.73 27.95 34.31
C TYR A 151 -13.83 27.29 35.37
N PHE A 152 -13.37 26.05 35.20
CA PHE A 152 -12.47 25.36 36.15
C PHE A 152 -11.12 26.05 36.30
N GLY A 153 -10.57 26.61 35.23
CA GLY A 153 -9.31 27.36 35.27
C GLY A 153 -9.38 28.58 36.18
N LEU A 154 -10.47 29.34 36.13
CA LEU A 154 -10.67 30.49 37.03
C LEU A 154 -10.80 30.08 38.50
N GLU A 155 -11.42 28.92 38.79
CA GLU A 155 -11.48 28.41 40.16
C GLU A 155 -10.12 28.03 40.71
N TYR A 156 -9.25 27.46 39.88
CA TYR A 156 -7.91 27.04 40.32
C TYR A 156 -6.92 28.20 40.40
N VAL A 157 -6.94 29.11 39.41
CA VAL A 157 -5.96 30.20 39.30
C VAL A 157 -6.34 31.40 40.17
N ALA A 158 -7.64 31.70 40.27
CA ALA A 158 -8.14 32.90 40.92
C ALA A 158 -9.15 32.54 42.01
N ASP A 159 -8.64 32.28 43.23
CA ASP A 159 -9.45 32.30 44.47
C ASP A 159 -10.21 33.65 44.68
N ILE A 160 -9.87 34.64 43.85
CA ILE A 160 -10.50 35.97 43.76
C ILE A 160 -11.96 35.89 43.31
N ALA A 161 -12.34 34.90 42.48
CA ALA A 161 -13.72 34.79 41.98
C ALA A 161 -14.65 34.10 42.98
N LYS A 162 -14.75 34.63 44.22
CA LYS A 162 -15.68 34.16 45.26
C LYS A 162 -17.13 34.13 44.80
N ASN A 163 -17.48 34.94 43.79
CA ASN A 163 -18.81 34.97 43.22
C ASN A 163 -18.88 34.10 41.97
N ASN A 164 -19.64 33.01 42.05
CA ASN A 164 -19.95 32.11 40.94
C ASN A 164 -20.44 32.87 39.68
N ALA A 165 -21.11 34.01 39.86
CA ALA A 165 -21.59 34.86 38.77
C ALA A 165 -20.44 35.41 37.88
N PHE A 166 -19.36 35.94 38.46
CA PHE A 166 -18.25 36.50 37.68
C PHE A 166 -17.52 35.41 36.89
N ARG A 167 -17.38 34.22 37.48
CA ARG A 167 -16.78 33.05 36.83
C ARG A 167 -17.58 32.59 35.61
N LEU A 168 -18.91 32.53 35.73
CA LEU A 168 -19.81 32.20 34.62
C LEU A 168 -19.75 33.26 33.52
N LEU A 169 -19.75 34.55 33.88
CA LEU A 169 -19.68 35.64 32.89
C LEU A 169 -18.38 35.60 32.08
N PHE A 170 -17.23 35.47 32.75
CA PHE A 170 -15.95 35.43 32.06
C PHE A 170 -15.81 34.18 31.19
N SER A 171 -16.26 33.03 31.68
CA SER A 171 -16.29 31.79 30.88
C SER A 171 -17.21 31.91 29.66
N THR A 172 -18.38 32.52 29.82
CA THR A 172 -19.33 32.75 28.72
C THR A 172 -18.74 33.69 27.68
N ILE A 173 -18.12 34.80 28.09
CA ILE A 173 -17.48 35.76 27.17
C ILE A 173 -16.34 35.10 26.40
N ALA A 174 -15.50 34.31 27.07
CA ALA A 174 -14.42 33.58 26.39
C ALA A 174 -14.98 32.55 25.40
N ALA A 175 -16.02 31.80 25.78
CA ALA A 175 -16.67 30.82 24.92
C ALA A 175 -17.36 31.48 23.71
N THR A 176 -17.98 32.66 23.87
CA THR A 176 -18.61 33.38 22.75
C THR A 176 -17.59 33.91 21.76
N VAL A 177 -16.42 34.37 22.21
CA VAL A 177 -15.32 34.79 21.34
C VAL A 177 -14.81 33.60 20.51
N VAL A 178 -14.58 32.44 21.15
CA VAL A 178 -14.17 31.22 20.44
C VAL A 178 -15.23 30.75 19.45
N PHE A 179 -16.51 30.77 19.84
CA PHE A 179 -17.61 30.44 18.94
C PHE A 179 -17.65 31.36 17.71
N MET A 180 -17.45 32.67 17.90
CA MET A 180 -17.41 33.63 16.80
C MET A 180 -16.24 33.34 15.85
N CYS A 181 -15.07 32.97 16.39
CA CYS A 181 -13.90 32.58 15.61
C CYS A 181 -14.17 31.30 14.78
N ASP A 182 -14.72 30.26 15.40
CA ASP A 182 -15.01 29.00 14.72
C ASP A 182 -16.11 29.16 13.65
N LEU A 183 -17.16 29.92 13.97
CA LEU A 183 -18.25 30.21 13.04
C LEU A 183 -17.76 30.98 11.82
N TYR A 184 -16.84 31.94 12.02
CA TYR A 184 -16.19 32.66 10.92
C TYR A 184 -15.40 31.71 10.02
N PHE A 185 -14.65 30.76 10.59
CA PHE A 185 -13.91 29.76 9.83
C PHE A 185 -14.84 28.85 9.02
N ILE A 186 -15.95 28.41 9.61
CA ILE A 186 -16.96 27.58 8.93
C ILE A 186 -17.59 28.37 7.76
N ALA A 187 -18.02 29.60 8.00
CA ALA A 187 -18.63 30.43 6.97
C ALA A 187 -17.69 30.63 5.76
N LYS A 188 -16.39 30.81 6.02
CA LYS A 188 -15.37 30.92 4.97
C LYS A 188 -15.13 29.61 4.23
N THR A 189 -15.14 28.48 4.92
CA THR A 189 -14.92 27.16 4.30
C THR A 189 -16.14 26.64 3.53
N LEU A 190 -17.34 27.15 3.78
CA LEU A 190 -18.54 26.82 3.00
C LEU A 190 -18.56 27.51 1.63
N GLN A 191 -17.98 28.71 1.52
CA GLN A 191 -17.93 29.48 0.26
C GLN A 191 -16.81 29.04 -0.69
N SER A 192 -15.78 28.34 -0.18
CA SER A 192 -14.64 27.86 -0.96
C SER A 192 -14.80 26.40 -1.37
#